data_AF-A0AAV5HCU0-F1
#
_entry.id   AF-A0AAV5HCU0-F1
#
_cell.length_a   1.000
_cell.length_b   1.000
_cell.length_c   1.000
_cell.angle_alpha   90.00
_cell.angle_beta   90.00
_cell.angle_gamma   90.00
#
_symmetry.space_group_name_H-M   'P 1'
#
loop_
_entity.id
_entity.type
_entity.pdbx_description
1 polymer ?
#
loop_
_entity_poly.entity_id
_entity_poly.type
_entity_poly.pdbx_seq_one_letter_code
_entity_poly.pdbx_strand_id
1 'polypeptide(L)'
;MNNDEFDRFVLKFGKDILRFCRITAGDVENGDELYQDTMLNLLEKKKKLDSTQNTKSYALSTSIYLWKNKKKKYANRMRLVPIDSIDEMSDEGYEVSEHDNEASLR
;
A
#
# COMPACT_ATOMS: atom_id res chain seq x y z
N MET A 1 -9.58 5.73 19.12
CA MET A 1 -10.42 4.60 18.71
C MET A 1 -9.69 3.28 18.88
N ASN A 2 -10.42 2.23 19.26
CA ASN A 2 -9.95 0.84 19.36
C ASN A 2 -10.11 0.10 18.00
N ASN A 3 -9.86 -1.22 17.97
CA ASN A 3 -9.96 -2.02 16.74
C ASN A 3 -11.42 -2.12 16.25
N ASP A 4 -12.38 -2.42 17.13
CA ASP A 4 -13.79 -2.55 16.74
C ASP A 4 -14.39 -1.25 16.19
N GLU A 5 -13.98 -0.10 16.74
CA GLU A 5 -14.34 1.22 16.23
C GLU A 5 -13.72 1.51 14.86
N PHE A 6 -12.48 1.04 14.65
CA PHE A 6 -11.86 1.12 13.33
C PHE A 6 -12.58 0.23 12.31
N ASP A 7 -12.98 -0.98 12.69
CA ASP A 7 -13.75 -1.87 11.83
C ASP A 7 -15.11 -1.24 11.47
N ARG A 8 -15.79 -0.61 12.43
CA ARG A 8 -17.01 0.18 12.16
C ARG A 8 -16.75 1.35 11.22
N PHE A 9 -15.61 2.02 11.35
CA PHE A 9 -15.20 3.06 10.41
C PHE A 9 -15.01 2.50 8.99
N VAL A 10 -14.32 1.36 8.85
CA VAL A 10 -14.09 0.69 7.57
C VAL A 10 -15.41 0.23 6.96
N LEU A 11 -16.31 -0.37 7.74
CA LEU A 11 -17.64 -0.75 7.26
C LEU A 11 -18.45 0.47 6.78
N LYS A 12 -18.33 1.61 7.47
CA LYS A 12 -19.08 2.83 7.15
C LYS A 12 -18.54 3.57 5.93
N PHE A 13 -17.21 3.66 5.78
CA PHE A 13 -16.58 4.56 4.79
C PHE A 13 -15.65 3.86 3.81
N GLY A 14 -15.30 2.58 4.04
CA GLY A 14 -14.31 1.85 3.25
C GLY A 14 -14.62 1.83 1.76
N LYS A 15 -15.88 1.56 1.38
CA LYS A 15 -16.32 1.55 -0.03
C LYS A 15 -16.14 2.92 -0.71
N ASP A 16 -16.46 4.00 -0.02
CA ASP A 16 -16.30 5.36 -0.55
C ASP A 16 -14.83 5.72 -0.72
N ILE A 17 -14.00 5.35 0.26
CA ILE A 17 -12.56 5.59 0.22
C ILE A 17 -11.91 4.77 -0.89
N LEU A 18 -12.31 3.51 -1.08
CA LEU A 18 -11.84 2.66 -2.18
C LEU A 18 -12.17 3.29 -3.54
N ARG A 19 -13.44 3.68 -3.73
CA ARG A 19 -13.85 4.36 -4.97
C ARG A 19 -13.04 5.64 -5.21
N PHE A 20 -12.80 6.40 -4.15
CA PHE A 20 -11.98 7.61 -4.22
C PHE A 20 -10.52 7.31 -4.60
N CYS A 21 -9.92 6.24 -4.06
CA CYS A 21 -8.56 5.84 -4.39
C CYS A 21 -8.44 5.44 -5.87
N ARG A 22 -9.38 4.65 -6.40
CA ARG A 22 -9.43 4.30 -7.85
C ARG A 22 -9.55 5.53 -8.75
N ILE A 23 -10.42 6.49 -8.40
CA ILE A 23 -10.53 7.76 -9.15
C ILE A 23 -9.22 8.55 -9.07
N THR A 24 -8.57 8.56 -7.90
CA THR A 24 -7.32 9.32 -7.67
C THR A 24 -6.13 8.70 -8.42
N ALA A 25 -6.08 7.36 -8.49
CA ALA A 25 -5.03 6.63 -9.16
C ALA A 25 -5.20 6.61 -10.69
N GLY A 26 -6.45 6.54 -11.16
CA GLY A 26 -6.80 6.49 -12.59
C GLY A 26 -7.05 5.09 -13.13
N ASP A 27 -6.73 4.05 -12.35
CA ASP A 27 -6.93 2.65 -12.67
C ASP A 27 -7.26 1.82 -11.42
N VAL A 28 -7.68 0.57 -11.64
CA VAL A 28 -8.12 -0.34 -10.57
C VAL A 28 -6.94 -0.84 -9.75
N GLU A 29 -5.83 -1.21 -10.39
CA GLU A 29 -4.68 -1.83 -9.74
C GLU A 29 -4.00 -0.87 -8.76
N ASN A 30 -3.58 0.29 -9.25
CA ASN A 30 -2.99 1.34 -8.41
C ASN A 30 -4.00 1.90 -7.40
N GLY A 31 -5.29 1.92 -7.76
CA GLY A 31 -6.36 2.35 -6.88
C GLY A 31 -6.56 1.45 -5.67
N ASP A 32 -6.50 0.13 -5.90
CA ASP A 32 -6.64 -0.88 -4.85
C ASP A 32 -5.41 -0.91 -3.95
N GLU A 33 -4.21 -0.80 -4.52
CA GLU A 33 -2.97 -0.67 -3.76
C GLU A 33 -3.00 0.59 -2.88
N LEU A 34 -3.39 1.74 -3.44
CA LEU A 34 -3.51 2.99 -2.69
C LEU A 34 -4.54 2.87 -1.55
N TYR A 35 -5.63 2.15 -1.77
CA TYR A 35 -6.62 1.90 -0.72
C TYR A 35 -6.03 1.07 0.42
N GLN A 36 -5.30 0.00 0.12
CA GLN A 36 -4.64 -0.84 1.12
C GLN A 36 -3.65 -0.03 1.96
N ASP A 37 -2.76 0.72 1.30
CA ASP A 37 -1.80 1.62 1.97
C ASP A 37 -2.50 2.64 2.87
N THR A 38 -3.62 3.19 2.39
CA THR A 38 -4.41 4.16 3.16
C THR A 38 -4.98 3.51 4.41
N MET A 39 -5.64 2.35 4.30
CA MET A 39 -6.22 1.65 5.45
C MET A 39 -5.15 1.27 6.46
N LEU A 40 -4.00 0.78 6.01
CA LEU A 40 -2.86 0.46 6.87
C LEU A 40 -2.35 1.71 7.60
N ASN A 41 -2.16 2.83 6.89
CA ASN A 41 -1.69 4.07 7.51
C ASN A 41 -2.67 4.62 8.56
N LEU A 42 -3.97 4.51 8.29
CA LEU A 42 -5.01 4.93 9.23
C LEU A 42 -5.06 4.01 10.45
N LEU A 43 -4.85 2.71 10.25
CA LEU A 43 -4.74 1.72 11.33
C LEU A 43 -3.48 1.98 12.18
N GLU A 44 -2.35 2.39 11.63
CA GLU A 44 -1.20 2.78 12.46
C GLU A 44 -1.49 4.04 13.28
N LYS A 45 -2.34 4.93 12.75
CA LYS A 45 -2.62 6.26 13.30
C LYS A 45 -4.03 6.39 13.90
N LYS A 46 -4.64 5.30 14.39
CA LYS A 46 -6.03 5.27 14.91
C LYS A 46 -6.33 6.37 15.92
N LYS A 47 -5.39 6.65 16.83
CA LYS A 47 -5.53 7.70 17.86
C LYS A 47 -5.68 9.09 17.23
N LYS A 48 -4.92 9.37 16.18
CA LYS A 48 -4.99 10.64 15.46
C LYS A 48 -6.26 10.73 14.63
N LEU A 49 -6.65 9.64 13.97
CA LEU A 49 -7.93 9.56 13.25
C LEU A 49 -9.09 9.89 14.18
N ASP A 50 -9.11 9.31 15.38
CA ASP A 50 -10.17 9.51 16.38
C ASP A 50 -10.26 10.94 16.92
N SER A 51 -9.11 11.62 17.08
CA SER A 51 -9.08 13.02 17.50
C SER A 51 -9.59 14.02 16.45
N THR A 52 -9.85 13.56 15.21
CA THR A 52 -10.34 14.44 14.14
C THR A 52 -11.87 14.56 14.18
N GLN A 53 -12.38 15.77 13.98
CA GLN A 53 -13.83 15.98 13.87
C GLN A 53 -14.45 15.29 12.65
N ASN A 54 -13.67 15.04 11.59
CA ASN A 54 -14.14 14.37 10.38
C ASN A 54 -13.16 13.30 9.91
N THR A 55 -13.40 12.07 10.38
CA THR A 55 -12.61 10.88 10.10
C THR A 55 -12.58 10.52 8.61
N LYS A 56 -13.70 10.71 7.88
CA LYS A 56 -13.77 10.45 6.44
C LYS A 56 -12.86 11.40 5.67
N SER A 57 -12.96 12.71 5.91
CA SER A 57 -12.11 13.71 5.25
C SER A 57 -10.63 13.51 5.58
N TYR A 58 -10.30 13.11 6.81
CA TYR A 58 -8.93 12.75 7.19
C TYR A 58 -8.42 11.53 6.41
N ALA A 59 -9.25 10.50 6.21
CA ALA A 59 -8.89 9.36 5.37
C ALA A 59 -8.67 9.73 3.89
N LEU A 60 -9.55 10.55 3.32
CA LEU A 60 -9.41 11.02 1.92
C LEU A 60 -8.14 11.88 1.73
N SER A 61 -7.85 12.77 2.67
CA SER A 61 -6.62 13.57 2.62
C SER A 61 -5.36 12.72 2.81
N THR A 62 -5.43 11.66 3.63
CA THR A 62 -4.36 10.67 3.79
C THR A 62 -4.09 9.94 2.47
N SER A 63 -5.11 9.48 1.76
CA SER A 63 -4.91 8.79 0.47
C SER A 63 -4.30 9.72 -0.60
N ILE A 64 -4.75 10.97 -0.70
CA ILE A 64 -4.13 11.97 -1.59
C ILE A 64 -2.65 12.16 -1.27
N TYR A 65 -2.31 12.29 0.01
CA TYR A 65 -0.94 12.47 0.47
C TYR A 65 -0.05 11.29 0.07
N LEU A 66 -0.51 10.06 0.32
CA LEU A 66 0.19 8.84 -0.06
C LEU A 66 0.42 8.76 -1.57
N TRP A 67 -0.62 9.03 -2.37
CA TRP A 67 -0.51 9.01 -3.83
C TRP A 67 0.51 10.01 -4.37
N LYS A 68 0.45 11.27 -3.89
CA LYS A 68 1.41 12.30 -4.30
C LYS A 68 2.84 11.92 -3.94
N ASN A 69 3.04 11.32 -2.77
CA ASN A 69 4.35 10.83 -2.35
C ASN A 69 4.85 9.67 -3.23
N LYS A 70 3.97 8.71 -3.58
CA LYS A 70 4.31 7.60 -4.48
C LYS A 70 4.75 8.13 -5.85
N LYS A 71 3.98 9.04 -6.46
CA LYS A 71 4.34 9.69 -7.74
C LYS A 71 5.66 10.45 -7.66
N LYS A 72 5.90 11.19 -6.57
CA LYS A 72 7.17 11.90 -6.36
C LYS A 72 8.35 10.95 -6.25
N LYS A 73 8.23 9.85 -5.48
CA LYS A 73 9.28 8.83 -5.34
C LYS A 73 9.59 8.18 -6.70
N TYR A 74 8.55 7.84 -7.47
CA TYR A 74 8.73 7.28 -8.81
C TYR A 74 9.47 8.24 -9.74
N ALA A 75 9.03 9.50 -9.84
CA ALA A 75 9.68 10.49 -10.69
C ALA A 75 11.14 10.75 -10.28
N ASN A 76 11.42 10.77 -8.97
CA ASN A 76 12.78 10.91 -8.46
C ASN A 76 13.65 9.71 -8.84
N ARG A 77 13.13 8.47 -8.77
CA ARG A 77 13.85 7.28 -9.22
C ARG A 77 14.16 7.37 -10.72
N MET A 78 13.17 7.66 -11.55
CA MET A 78 13.36 7.80 -13.00
C MET A 78 14.41 8.86 -13.38
N ARG A 79 14.53 9.92 -12.57
CA ARG A 79 15.49 11.00 -12.80
C ARG A 79 16.91 10.66 -12.34
N LEU A 80 17.06 9.92 -11.24
CA LEU A 80 18.35 9.71 -10.57
C LEU A 80 18.97 8.35 -10.89
N VAL A 81 18.14 7.34 -11.14
CA VAL A 81 18.54 5.96 -11.46
C VAL A 81 17.61 5.50 -12.60
N PRO A 82 17.91 5.87 -13.86
CA PRO A 82 17.16 5.40 -15.02
C PRO A 82 17.03 3.87 -14.98
N ILE A 83 15.82 3.35 -15.25
CA ILE A 83 15.49 1.91 -15.14
C ILE A 83 16.38 1.02 -16.02
N ASP A 84 17.03 1.59 -17.05
CA ASP A 84 17.97 0.87 -17.91
C ASP A 84 19.11 0.19 -17.12
N SER A 85 19.36 0.53 -15.85
CA SER A 85 20.36 -0.12 -15.00
C SER A 85 19.83 -1.22 -14.05
N ILE A 86 18.52 -1.51 -14.04
CA ILE A 86 17.91 -2.52 -13.14
C ILE A 86 17.46 -3.78 -13.90
N ASP A 87 17.13 -3.63 -15.18
CA ASP A 87 16.72 -4.77 -16.03
C ASP A 87 17.87 -5.78 -16.23
N GLU A 88 19.13 -5.36 -16.06
CA GLU A 88 20.32 -6.22 -16.09
C GLU A 88 20.48 -7.15 -14.86
N MET A 89 19.73 -6.94 -13.76
CA MET A 89 19.84 -7.78 -12.55
C MET A 89 18.62 -8.70 -12.31
N SER A 90 17.52 -8.54 -13.05
CA SER A 90 16.36 -9.41 -12.95
C SER A 90 16.42 -10.66 -13.82
N ASP A 91 17.38 -10.76 -14.74
CA ASP A 91 17.53 -11.88 -15.67
C ASP A 91 18.49 -12.99 -15.18
N GLU A 92 19.14 -12.81 -14.02
CA GLU A 92 19.84 -13.91 -13.35
C GLU A 92 18.86 -14.63 -12.40
N GLY A 93 18.07 -15.53 -13.00
CA GLY A 93 17.20 -16.45 -12.29
C GLY A 93 17.96 -17.19 -11.18
N TYR A 94 17.64 -16.88 -9.93
CA TYR A 94 18.05 -17.66 -8.77
C TYR A 94 17.35 -19.03 -8.84
N GLU A 95 17.99 -20.03 -9.45
CA GLU A 95 17.60 -21.43 -9.32
C GLU A 95 17.80 -21.86 -7.86
N VAL A 96 16.69 -22.02 -7.14
CA VAL A 96 16.68 -22.73 -5.86
C VAL A 96 16.78 -24.22 -6.20
N SER A 97 17.93 -24.83 -5.95
CA SER A 97 18.08 -26.28 -6.03
C SER A 97 17.29 -26.93 -4.89
N GLU A 98 16.22 -27.64 -5.24
CA GLU A 98 15.57 -28.62 -4.38
C GLU A 98 16.51 -29.83 -4.24
N HIS A 99 17.11 -30.01 -3.07
CA HIS A 99 17.62 -31.31 -2.66
C HIS A 99 16.81 -31.82 -1.48
N ASP A 100 16.06 -32.87 -1.78
CA ASP A 100 15.16 -33.60 -0.90
C ASP A 100 15.83 -34.16 0.36
N ASN A 101 15.02 -34.18 1.40
CA ASN A 101 15.20 -34.81 2.69
C ASN A 101 15.19 -36.35 2.53
N GLU A 102 16.35 -37.02 2.68
CA GLU A 102 16.38 -38.47 2.89
C GLU A 102 16.66 -38.81 4.37
N ALA A 103 15.57 -39.25 5.00
CA ALA A 103 15.43 -40.11 6.16
C ALA A 103 16.69 -40.56 6.94
N SER A 104 16.61 -40.29 8.24
CA SER A 104 17.11 -41.13 9.34
C SER A 104 17.19 -42.62 8.99
N LEU A 105 18.42 -43.17 8.88
CA LEU A 105 18.72 -44.57 9.18
C LEU A 105 20.23 -44.80 9.40
N ARG A 106 20.71 -44.60 10.64
CA ARG A 106 21.60 -45.51 11.39
C ARG A 106 22.10 -44.87 12.69
#